data_AF-A0A9D6ICS9-F1
#
_entry.id   AF-A0A9D6ICS9-F1
#
_cell.length_a   1.000
_cell.length_b   1.000
_cell.length_c   1.000
_cell.angle_alpha   90.00
_cell.angle_beta   90.00
_cell.angle_gamma   90.00
#
_symmetry.space_group_name_H-M   'P 1'
#
loop_
_entity.id
_entity.type
_entity.pdbx_description
1 polymer ?
#
loop_
_entity_poly.entity_id
_entity_poly.type
_entity_poly.pdbx_seq_one_letter_code
_entity_poly.pdbx_strand_id
1 'polypeptide(L)'
;MRLSGWILRIPAILLLAAAALKAWGLALDPVGRAGFFSSAEGQLAIVEFEIFLGIWLLTGRAAVGAWLTALATFTIFAGISFYLGVIGQTSCGCFGRFSPNPWWAFALNAVVIALLLLGRPDFTALRDERGGHLGRESLPILSGLGGLVAIFAILVGLAHSAFGSLPAAIAHFRGERVSVYPGLAQVETGAEGEGRSVEVQVANWT
;
A
#
# COMPACT_ATOMS: atom_id res chain seq x y z
N MET A 1 22.62 18.41 -16.47
CA MET A 1 22.82 18.59 -15.01
C MET A 1 22.41 17.29 -14.31
N ARG A 2 23.35 16.59 -13.67
CA ARG A 2 23.04 15.38 -12.88
C ARG A 2 22.25 15.82 -11.64
N LEU A 3 20.92 15.78 -11.71
CA LEU A 3 20.08 15.95 -10.53
C LEU A 3 20.51 14.88 -9.51
N SER A 4 21.13 15.39 -8.45
CA SER A 4 21.65 14.66 -7.30
C SER A 4 20.70 13.52 -6.93
N GLY A 5 21.20 12.27 -6.98
CA GLY A 5 20.42 11.07 -6.67
C GLY A 5 19.75 11.07 -5.28
N TRP A 6 20.02 12.09 -4.46
CA TRP A 6 19.38 12.36 -3.18
C TRP A 6 17.89 12.71 -3.29
N ILE A 7 17.44 13.37 -4.37
CA ILE A 7 16.03 13.76 -4.53
C ILE A 7 15.11 12.53 -4.63
N LEU A 8 15.58 11.44 -5.24
CA LEU A 8 14.84 10.18 -5.35
C LEU A 8 14.88 9.33 -4.06
N ARG A 9 15.85 9.57 -3.17
CA ARG A 9 15.98 8.81 -1.91
C ARG A 9 14.91 9.18 -0.89
N ILE A 10 14.49 10.45 -0.86
CA ILE A 10 13.45 10.92 0.05
C ILE A 10 12.12 10.16 -0.16
N PRO A 11 11.52 10.14 -1.37
CA PRO A 11 10.30 9.39 -1.61
C PRO A 11 10.49 7.88 -1.42
N ALA A 12 11.69 7.36 -1.69
CA ALA A 12 11.98 5.94 -1.47
C ALA A 12 11.94 5.57 0.02
N ILE A 13 12.61 6.34 0.89
CA ILE A 13 12.57 6.14 2.34
C ILE A 13 11.16 6.30 2.87
N LEU A 14 10.41 7.28 2.35
CA LEU A 14 9.02 7.50 2.72
C LEU A 14 8.13 6.29 2.38
N LEU A 15 8.29 5.69 1.19
CA LEU A 15 7.56 4.45 0.81
C LEU A 15 7.92 3.29 1.73
N LEU A 16 9.20 3.11 2.06
CA LEU A 16 9.63 2.05 2.98
C LEU A 16 9.08 2.25 4.39
N ALA A 17 9.07 3.49 4.89
CA ALA A 17 8.47 3.82 6.18
C ALA A 17 6.95 3.59 6.18
N ALA A 18 6.26 3.97 5.09
CA ALA A 18 4.83 3.72 4.92
C ALA A 18 4.51 2.22 4.89
N ALA A 19 5.31 1.42 4.16
CA ALA A 19 5.16 -0.02 4.10
C ALA A 19 5.38 -0.68 5.46
N ALA A 20 6.42 -0.26 6.20
CA ALA A 20 6.68 -0.75 7.55
C ALA A 20 5.51 -0.43 8.49
N LEU A 21 4.94 0.78 8.40
CA LEU A 21 3.81 1.19 9.22
C LEU A 21 2.52 0.42 8.87
N LYS A 22 2.28 0.13 7.59
CA LYS A 22 1.17 -0.73 7.15
C LYS A 22 1.35 -2.18 7.60
N ALA A 23 2.55 -2.74 7.47
CA ALA A 23 2.87 -4.08 7.95
C ALA A 23 2.70 -4.19 9.48
N TRP A 24 3.10 -3.15 10.21
CA TRP A 24 2.87 -3.04 11.65
C TRP A 24 1.38 -2.95 12.00
N GLY A 25 0.60 -2.18 11.23
CA GLY A 25 -0.86 -2.13 11.37
C GLY A 25 -1.52 -3.49 11.16
N LEU A 26 -1.08 -4.23 10.14
CA LEU A 26 -1.49 -5.62 9.87
C LEU A 26 -1.09 -6.59 11.00
N ALA A 27 -0.08 -6.26 11.81
CA ALA A 27 0.30 -7.08 12.95
C ALA A 27 -0.54 -6.80 14.19
N LEU A 28 -1.12 -5.59 14.34
CA LEU A 28 -1.77 -5.17 15.59
C LEU A 28 -3.30 -5.13 15.55
N ASP A 29 -3.92 -4.75 14.43
CA ASP A 29 -5.36 -4.46 14.40
C ASP A 29 -6.11 -5.40 13.44
N PRO A 30 -7.18 -6.10 13.86
CA PRO A 30 -7.97 -6.96 12.97
C PRO A 30 -8.53 -6.10 11.85
N VAL A 31 -8.11 -6.41 10.63
CA VAL A 31 -8.40 -5.61 9.44
C VAL A 31 -9.91 -5.46 9.33
N GLY A 32 -10.43 -4.27 9.62
CA GLY A 32 -11.84 -3.97 9.47
C GLY A 32 -12.17 -4.07 7.99
N ARG A 33 -12.89 -5.12 7.57
CA ARG A 33 -13.28 -5.34 6.16
C ARG A 33 -14.30 -4.28 5.73
N ALA A 34 -13.84 -3.09 5.36
CA ALA A 34 -14.61 -2.10 4.63
C ALA A 34 -14.04 -1.97 3.20
N GLY A 35 -14.43 -2.89 2.31
CA GLY A 35 -14.11 -2.85 0.88
C GLY A 35 -12.87 -3.66 0.43
N PHE A 36 -12.66 -3.74 -0.89
CA PHE A 36 -11.60 -4.52 -1.54
C PHE A 36 -10.18 -4.10 -1.10
N PHE A 37 -9.96 -2.80 -0.90
CA PHE A 37 -8.69 -2.25 -0.40
C PHE A 37 -8.44 -2.51 1.09
N SER A 38 -9.47 -2.98 1.82
CA SER A 38 -9.36 -3.41 3.22
C SER A 38 -9.29 -4.93 3.37
N SER A 39 -9.11 -5.66 2.27
CA SER A 39 -8.78 -7.08 2.33
C SER A 39 -7.33 -7.26 2.78
N ALA A 40 -7.05 -8.33 3.54
CA ALA A 40 -5.70 -8.62 4.02
C ALA A 40 -4.73 -8.85 2.84
N GLU A 41 -5.24 -9.48 1.78
CA GLU A 41 -4.53 -9.77 0.54
C GLU A 41 -4.16 -8.47 -0.19
N GLY A 42 -5.12 -7.54 -0.30
CA GLY A 42 -4.90 -6.24 -0.93
C GLY A 42 -3.90 -5.39 -0.15
N GLN A 43 -4.01 -5.36 1.18
CA GLN A 43 -3.05 -4.62 2.02
C GLN A 43 -1.63 -5.21 1.93
N LEU A 44 -1.51 -6.54 1.93
CA LEU A 44 -0.23 -7.21 1.74
C LEU A 44 0.37 -6.88 0.36
N ALA A 45 -0.43 -6.93 -0.70
CA ALA A 45 0.02 -6.58 -2.05
C ALA A 45 0.51 -5.13 -2.15
N ILE A 46 -0.20 -4.19 -1.50
CA ILE A 46 0.20 -2.78 -1.46
C ILE A 46 1.52 -2.61 -0.69
N VAL A 47 1.67 -3.26 0.48
CA VAL A 47 2.91 -3.23 1.26
C VAL A 47 4.09 -3.73 0.43
N GLU A 48 3.91 -4.86 -0.24
CA GLU A 48 4.96 -5.46 -1.07
C GLU A 48 5.33 -4.55 -2.25
N PHE A 49 4.33 -3.96 -2.91
CA PHE A 49 4.54 -2.99 -3.98
C PHE A 49 5.28 -1.74 -3.49
N GLU A 50 4.94 -1.20 -2.32
CA GLU A 50 5.64 -0.04 -1.72
C GLU A 50 7.10 -0.36 -1.40
N ILE A 51 7.39 -1.56 -0.88
CA ILE A 51 8.76 -2.03 -0.62
C ILE A 51 9.54 -2.14 -1.93
N PHE A 52 8.96 -2.81 -2.92
CA PHE A 52 9.57 -2.99 -4.23
C PHE A 52 9.88 -1.65 -4.89
N LEU A 53 8.91 -0.73 -4.93
CA LEU A 53 9.09 0.59 -5.53
C LEU A 53 10.10 1.45 -4.74
N GLY A 54 10.09 1.36 -3.42
CA GLY A 54 11.08 2.02 -2.56
C GLY A 54 12.50 1.55 -2.85
N ILE A 55 12.72 0.22 -2.87
CA ILE A 55 14.03 -0.36 -3.22
C ILE A 55 14.41 -0.01 -4.67
N TRP A 56 13.46 -0.05 -5.60
CA TRP A 56 13.70 0.29 -6.99
C TRP A 56 14.19 1.74 -7.15
N LEU A 57 13.55 2.69 -6.46
CA LEU A 57 14.00 4.09 -6.41
C LEU A 57 15.39 4.25 -5.76
N LEU A 58 15.71 3.48 -4.70
CA LEU A 58 17.03 3.53 -4.05
C LEU A 58 18.14 3.00 -4.96
N THR A 59 17.88 1.94 -5.73
CA THR A 59 18.87 1.37 -6.65
C THR A 59 19.13 2.24 -7.87
N GLY A 60 18.20 3.13 -8.23
CA GLY A 60 18.32 4.03 -9.38
C GLY A 60 18.33 3.32 -10.75
N ARG A 61 18.05 2.01 -10.79
CA ARG A 61 17.94 1.27 -12.05
C ARG A 61 16.73 1.74 -12.85
N ALA A 62 16.89 1.94 -14.16
CA ALA A 62 15.83 2.46 -15.04
C ALA A 62 15.16 3.71 -14.44
N ALA A 63 15.97 4.73 -14.10
CA ALA A 63 15.56 5.90 -13.31
C ALA A 63 14.29 6.58 -13.81
N VAL A 64 14.06 6.64 -15.14
CA VAL A 64 12.83 7.23 -15.68
C VAL A 64 11.61 6.35 -15.42
N GLY A 65 11.75 5.03 -15.53
CA GLY A 65 10.67 4.09 -15.19
C GLY A 65 10.32 4.14 -13.71
N ALA A 66 11.32 4.13 -12.83
CA ALA A 66 11.12 4.26 -11.39
C ALA A 66 10.46 5.61 -11.03
N TRP A 67 10.90 6.70 -11.66
CA TRP A 67 10.32 8.04 -11.49
C TRP A 67 8.86 8.11 -11.95
N LEU A 68 8.54 7.59 -13.14
CA LEU A 68 7.17 7.54 -13.66
C LEU A 68 6.26 6.70 -12.75
N THR A 69 6.74 5.54 -12.31
CA THR A 69 5.98 4.64 -11.44
C THR A 69 5.73 5.31 -10.08
N ALA A 70 6.74 5.95 -9.49
CA ALA A 70 6.60 6.73 -8.27
C ALA A 70 5.59 7.87 -8.45
N LEU A 71 5.72 8.65 -9.51
CA LEU A 71 4.81 9.76 -9.80
C LEU A 71 3.36 9.27 -9.91
N ALA A 72 3.14 8.17 -10.62
CA ALA A 72 1.81 7.56 -10.76
C ALA A 72 1.26 7.10 -9.40
N THR A 73 2.06 6.38 -8.60
CA THR A 73 1.68 5.89 -7.27
C THR A 73 1.30 7.04 -6.33
N PHE A 74 2.16 8.04 -6.18
CA PHE A 74 1.89 9.19 -5.32
C PHE A 74 0.68 10.00 -5.80
N THR A 75 0.44 10.08 -7.12
CA THR A 75 -0.75 10.72 -7.68
C THR A 75 -2.03 9.96 -7.32
N ILE A 76 -2.02 8.62 -7.42
CA ILE A 76 -3.16 7.79 -7.00
C ILE A 76 -3.42 7.96 -5.50
N PHE A 77 -2.38 7.91 -4.66
CA PHE A 77 -2.52 8.11 -3.22
C PHE A 77 -3.03 9.51 -2.85
N ALA A 78 -2.56 10.55 -3.55
CA ALA A 78 -3.09 11.90 -3.41
C ALA A 78 -4.57 11.96 -3.79
N GLY A 79 -4.96 11.36 -4.92
CA GLY A 79 -6.35 11.32 -5.40
C GLY A 79 -7.29 10.63 -4.40
N ILE A 80 -6.87 9.47 -3.86
CA ILE A 80 -7.63 8.74 -2.84
C ILE A 80 -7.76 9.60 -1.57
N SER A 81 -6.66 10.17 -1.08
CA SER A 81 -6.66 11.03 0.13
C SER A 81 -7.54 12.26 -0.04
N PHE A 82 -7.51 12.89 -1.22
CA PHE A 82 -8.35 14.03 -1.56
C PHE A 82 -9.82 13.64 -1.58
N TYR A 83 -10.17 12.54 -2.25
CA TYR A 83 -11.54 12.03 -2.29
C TYR A 83 -12.08 11.77 -0.88
N LEU A 84 -11.31 11.07 -0.03
CA LEU A 84 -11.66 10.80 1.36
C LEU A 84 -11.84 12.09 2.18
N GLY A 85 -10.99 13.09 1.96
CA GLY A 85 -11.11 14.40 2.58
C GLY A 85 -12.39 15.14 2.17
N VAL A 86 -12.79 15.05 0.90
CA VAL A 86 -14.01 15.67 0.37
C VAL A 86 -15.28 15.00 0.94
N ILE A 87 -15.30 13.67 1.06
CA ILE A 87 -16.45 12.96 1.65
C ILE A 87 -16.46 12.99 3.20
N GLY A 88 -15.55 13.76 3.81
CA GLY A 88 -15.54 14.01 5.25
C GLY A 88 -15.06 12.82 6.11
N GLN A 89 -14.30 11.89 5.53
CA GLN A 89 -13.75 10.77 6.29
C GLN A 89 -12.72 11.26 7.31
N THR A 90 -12.75 10.67 8.50
CA THR A 90 -11.84 11.06 9.60
C THR A 90 -10.42 10.52 9.41
N SER A 91 -10.25 9.54 8.53
CA SER A 91 -9.05 8.72 8.38
C SER A 91 -8.82 8.33 6.92
N CYS A 92 -7.57 8.40 6.45
CA CYS A 92 -7.17 7.86 5.13
C CYS A 92 -7.15 6.32 5.12
N GLY A 93 -6.91 5.67 6.27
CA GLY A 93 -6.58 4.23 6.34
C GLY A 93 -5.24 3.83 5.67
N CYS A 94 -4.62 4.74 4.93
CA CYS A 94 -3.44 4.53 4.09
C CYS A 94 -2.15 4.22 4.86
N PHE A 95 -2.12 4.42 6.18
CA PHE A 95 -0.95 4.25 7.04
C PHE A 95 -1.18 3.20 8.15
N GLY A 96 -2.09 2.25 7.92
CA GLY A 96 -2.43 1.21 8.90
C GLY A 96 -3.08 1.82 10.14
N ARG A 97 -2.56 1.51 11.33
CA ARG A 97 -3.07 2.03 12.62
C ARG A 97 -2.95 3.54 12.76
N PHE A 98 -1.95 4.13 12.11
CA PHE A 98 -1.84 5.58 12.09
C PHE A 98 -2.86 6.11 11.08
N SER A 99 -3.90 6.77 11.57
CA SER A 99 -4.98 7.34 10.76
C SER A 99 -4.85 8.87 10.71
N PRO A 100 -3.89 9.42 9.94
CA PRO A 100 -3.80 10.85 9.78
C PRO A 100 -5.05 11.36 9.05
N ASN A 101 -5.42 12.61 9.35
CA ASN A 101 -6.46 13.30 8.60
C ASN A 101 -6.14 13.20 7.09
N PRO A 102 -7.13 12.85 6.24
CA PRO A 102 -6.92 12.73 4.79
C PRO A 102 -6.27 13.95 4.14
N TRP A 103 -6.50 15.17 4.66
CA TRP A 103 -5.88 16.39 4.16
C TRP A 103 -4.37 16.43 4.38
N TRP A 104 -3.87 15.89 5.51
CA TRP A 104 -2.43 15.77 5.75
C TRP A 104 -1.79 14.75 4.82
N ALA A 105 -2.46 13.61 4.60
CA ALA A 105 -2.00 12.62 3.64
C ALA A 105 -1.96 13.20 2.22
N PHE A 106 -2.99 13.93 1.80
CA PHE A 106 -3.02 14.64 0.52
C PHE A 106 -1.85 15.63 0.39
N ALA A 107 -1.65 16.49 1.38
CA ALA A 107 -0.58 17.49 1.37
C ALA A 107 0.81 16.85 1.26
N LEU A 108 1.06 15.77 2.01
CA LEU A 108 2.31 15.03 1.95
C LEU A 108 2.55 14.43 0.56
N ASN A 109 1.54 13.77 -0.03
CA ASN A 109 1.66 13.22 -1.39
C ASN A 109 1.88 14.35 -2.42
N ALA A 110 1.20 15.49 -2.28
CA ALA A 110 1.38 16.65 -3.16
C ALA A 110 2.80 17.22 -3.10
N VAL A 111 3.39 17.32 -1.90
CA VAL A 111 4.80 17.73 -1.73
C VAL A 111 5.74 16.74 -2.41
N VAL A 112 5.51 15.43 -2.26
CA VAL A 112 6.34 14.41 -2.91
C VAL A 112 6.22 14.49 -4.43
N ILE A 113 5.01 14.67 -4.97
CA ILE A 113 4.78 14.88 -6.41
C ILE A 113 5.57 16.10 -6.88
N ALA A 114 5.49 17.23 -6.16
CA ALA A 114 6.25 18.43 -6.49
C ALA A 114 7.76 18.18 -6.49
N LEU A 115 8.29 17.46 -5.48
CA LEU A 115 9.70 17.07 -5.41
C LEU A 115 10.11 16.18 -6.59
N LEU A 116 9.26 15.23 -6.98
CA LEU A 116 9.49 14.37 -8.14
C LEU A 116 9.50 15.20 -9.43
N LEU A 117 8.56 16.13 -9.62
CA LEU A 117 8.49 16.99 -10.80
C LEU A 117 9.69 17.94 -10.89
N LEU A 118 10.18 18.46 -9.76
CA LEU A 118 11.41 19.27 -9.70
C LEU A 118 12.67 18.41 -9.94
N GLY A 119 12.66 17.16 -9.48
CA GLY A 119 13.71 16.16 -9.67
C GLY A 119 13.64 15.41 -10.99
N ARG A 120 12.91 15.93 -11.98
CA ARG A 120 12.64 15.28 -13.26
C ARG A 120 13.93 14.75 -13.93
N PRO A 121 14.01 13.44 -14.25
CA PRO A 121 15.16 12.89 -14.96
C PRO A 121 15.19 13.38 -16.42
N ASP A 122 16.40 13.43 -16.99
CA ASP A 122 16.59 13.86 -18.37
C ASP A 122 16.05 12.80 -19.33
N PHE A 123 15.00 13.16 -20.08
CA PHE A 123 14.32 12.28 -21.02
C PHE A 123 15.14 12.01 -22.28
N THR A 124 16.25 12.71 -22.48
CA THR A 124 17.17 12.47 -23.60
C THR A 124 17.75 11.05 -23.58
N ALA A 125 17.98 10.47 -22.39
CA ALA A 125 18.44 9.09 -22.25
C ALA A 125 17.45 8.06 -22.86
N LEU A 126 16.14 8.27 -22.71
CA LEU A 126 15.12 7.41 -23.33
C LEU A 126 15.00 7.60 -24.85
N ARG A 127 15.41 8.76 -25.36
CA ARG A 127 15.33 9.08 -26.79
C ARG A 127 16.48 8.42 -27.57
N ASP A 128 17.66 8.32 -26.96
CA ASP A 128 18.83 7.66 -27.54
C ASP A 128 18.66 6.13 -27.62
N GLU A 129 18.02 5.53 -26.61
CA GLU A 129 17.82 4.07 -26.54
C GLU A 129 16.67 3.54 -27.44
N ARG A 130 15.81 4.43 -27.93
CA ARG A 130 14.73 4.10 -28.88
C ARG A 130 15.25 3.66 -30.26
N GLY A 131 16.52 3.89 -30.57
CA GLY A 131 17.13 3.62 -31.88
C GLY A 131 17.51 2.17 -32.19
N GLY A 132 17.52 1.23 -31.22
CA GLY A 132 17.93 -0.14 -31.56
C GLY A 132 17.93 -1.24 -30.49
N HIS A 133 17.50 -1.01 -29.23
CA HIS A 133 17.71 -2.00 -28.16
C HIS A 133 16.51 -2.26 -27.22
N LEU A 134 15.28 -2.01 -27.69
CA LEU A 134 14.01 -2.09 -26.92
C LEU A 134 13.76 -3.41 -26.16
N GLY A 135 14.40 -4.52 -26.57
CA GLY A 135 14.24 -5.83 -25.94
C GLY A 135 15.11 -6.09 -24.70
N ARG A 136 16.22 -5.36 -24.49
CA ARG A 136 17.20 -5.68 -23.42
C ARG A 136 17.05 -4.81 -22.18
N GLU A 137 16.50 -3.60 -22.34
CA GLU A 137 16.19 -2.62 -21.29
C GLU A 137 14.87 -2.91 -20.54
N SER A 138 13.92 -3.61 -21.19
CA SER A 138 12.62 -3.99 -20.60
C SER A 138 12.70 -5.21 -19.67
N LEU A 139 13.72 -6.04 -19.88
CA LEU A 139 14.03 -7.25 -19.10
C LEU A 139 14.15 -7.01 -17.58
N PRO A 140 14.89 -6.00 -17.07
CA PRO A 140 14.95 -5.73 -15.63
C PRO A 140 13.61 -5.33 -15.04
N ILE A 141 12.80 -4.54 -15.75
CA ILE A 141 11.47 -4.10 -15.28
C ILE A 141 10.51 -5.30 -15.24
N LEU A 142 10.45 -6.10 -16.30
CA LEU A 142 9.66 -7.33 -16.37
C LEU A 142 10.11 -8.34 -15.32
N SER A 143 11.42 -8.49 -15.09
CA SER A 143 11.95 -9.37 -14.04
C SER A 143 11.62 -8.88 -12.63
N GLY A 144 11.60 -7.55 -12.41
CA GLY A 144 11.21 -6.96 -11.14
C GLY A 144 9.73 -7.16 -10.84
N LEU A 145 8.86 -6.86 -11.82
CA LEU A 145 7.42 -7.12 -11.72
C LEU A 145 7.11 -8.61 -11.57
N GLY A 146 7.79 -9.46 -12.34
CA GLY A 146 7.67 -10.92 -12.22
C GLY A 146 8.12 -11.43 -10.85
N GLY A 147 9.21 -10.88 -10.31
CA GLY A 147 9.69 -11.18 -8.96
C GLY A 147 8.70 -10.77 -7.89
N LEU A 148 8.11 -9.57 -8.00
CA LEU A 148 7.05 -9.09 -7.11
C LEU A 148 5.83 -10.01 -7.13
N VAL A 149 5.33 -10.37 -8.32
CA VAL A 149 4.19 -11.29 -8.44
C VAL A 149 4.51 -12.67 -7.87
N ALA A 150 5.73 -13.17 -8.09
CA ALA A 150 6.16 -14.46 -7.56
C ALA A 150 6.27 -14.45 -6.02
N ILE A 151 6.85 -13.41 -5.43
CA ILE A 151 6.95 -13.27 -3.96
C ILE A 151 5.55 -13.19 -3.35
N PHE A 152 4.66 -12.36 -3.89
CA PHE A 152 3.26 -12.30 -3.44
C PHE A 152 2.57 -13.68 -3.51
N ALA A 153 2.69 -14.37 -4.65
CA ALA A 153 2.10 -15.69 -4.84
C ALA A 153 2.66 -16.73 -3.86
N ILE A 154 3.97 -16.69 -3.59
CA ILE A 154 4.63 -17.56 -2.61
C ILE A 154 4.10 -17.26 -1.20
N LEU A 155 4.02 -15.98 -0.80
CA LEU A 155 3.54 -15.60 0.53
C LEU A 155 2.08 -16.03 0.75
N VAL A 156 1.20 -15.74 -0.22
CA VAL A 156 -0.21 -16.13 -0.16
C VAL A 156 -0.37 -17.65 -0.22
N GLY A 157 0.42 -18.33 -1.05
CA GLY A 157 0.42 -19.79 -1.17
C GLY A 157 0.90 -20.47 0.12
N LEU A 158 1.97 -19.98 0.73
CA LEU A 158 2.46 -20.46 2.03
C LEU A 158 1.40 -20.24 3.11
N ALA A 159 0.80 -19.05 3.17
CA ALA A 159 -0.27 -18.75 4.12
C ALA A 159 -1.48 -19.68 3.95
N HIS A 160 -1.92 -19.94 2.71
CA HIS A 160 -2.99 -20.89 2.43
C HIS A 160 -2.60 -22.33 2.79
N SER A 161 -1.38 -22.76 2.47
CA SER A 161 -0.94 -24.14 2.72
C SER A 161 -0.75 -24.46 4.20
N ALA A 162 -0.28 -23.49 4.99
CA ALA A 162 -0.02 -23.69 6.42
C ALA A 162 -1.23 -23.35 7.30
N PHE A 163 -2.05 -22.38 6.92
CA PHE A 163 -3.13 -21.83 7.75
C PHE A 163 -4.51 -21.86 7.09
N GLY A 164 -4.64 -22.39 5.87
CA GLY A 164 -5.89 -22.44 5.11
C GLY A 164 -6.29 -21.11 4.44
N SER A 165 -5.93 -19.97 5.02
CA SER A 165 -6.19 -18.64 4.44
C SER A 165 -5.21 -17.58 4.97
N LEU A 166 -5.05 -16.47 4.23
CA LEU A 166 -4.21 -15.35 4.69
C LEU A 166 -4.75 -14.69 5.99
N PRO A 167 -6.07 -14.46 6.16
CA PRO A 167 -6.60 -13.97 7.43
C PRO A 167 -6.31 -14.89 8.61
N ALA A 168 -6.39 -16.21 8.41
CA ALA A 168 -6.06 -17.20 9.44
C ALA A 168 -4.57 -17.15 9.82
N ALA A 169 -3.68 -17.01 8.84
CA ALA A 169 -2.25 -16.83 9.10
C ALA A 169 -1.98 -15.59 9.95
N ILE A 170 -2.59 -14.45 9.60
CA ILE A 170 -2.47 -13.20 10.35
C ILE A 170 -3.02 -13.36 11.78
N ALA A 171 -4.21 -13.95 11.94
CA ALA A 171 -4.79 -14.21 13.25
C ALA A 171 -3.89 -15.11 14.12
N HIS A 172 -3.30 -16.14 13.52
CA HIS A 172 -2.34 -17.03 14.19
C HIS A 172 -1.10 -16.28 14.69
N PHE A 173 -0.49 -15.43 13.86
CA PHE A 173 0.67 -14.62 14.26
C PHE A 173 0.37 -13.62 15.38
N ARG A 174 -0.89 -13.25 15.55
CA ARG A 174 -1.35 -12.40 16.66
C ARG A 174 -1.68 -13.18 17.93
N GLY A 175 -1.72 -14.51 17.86
CA GLY A 175 -2.23 -15.35 18.93
C GLY A 175 -3.75 -15.28 19.09
N GLU A 176 -4.48 -14.79 18.09
CA GLU A 176 -5.94 -14.75 18.08
C GLU A 176 -6.49 -16.13 17.68
N ARG A 177 -7.27 -16.75 18.58
CA ARG A 177 -7.97 -18.02 18.30
C ARG A 177 -9.36 -17.82 17.71
N VAL A 178 -10.01 -16.74 18.09
CA VAL A 178 -11.37 -16.39 17.66
C VAL A 178 -11.38 -14.90 17.35
N SER A 179 -12.01 -14.54 16.24
CA SER A 179 -12.18 -13.16 15.80
C SER A 179 -13.65 -12.86 15.54
N VAL A 180 -14.08 -11.65 15.88
CA VAL A 180 -15.46 -11.19 15.70
C VAL A 180 -15.46 -10.03 14.72
N TYR A 181 -16.33 -10.09 13.71
CA TYR A 181 -16.43 -9.11 12.64
C TYR A 181 -17.86 -8.57 12.52
N PRO A 182 -18.07 -7.24 12.52
CA PRO A 182 -17.09 -6.20 12.81
C PRO A 182 -16.67 -6.23 14.29
N GLY A 183 -15.42 -5.83 14.59
CA GLY A 183 -14.92 -5.76 15.97
C GLY A 183 -15.58 -4.67 16.82
N LEU A 184 -16.28 -3.73 16.17
CA LEU A 184 -17.14 -2.72 16.79
C LEU A 184 -18.49 -2.74 16.07
N ALA A 185 -19.54 -3.11 16.81
CA ALA A 185 -20.92 -2.99 16.38
C ALA A 185 -21.49 -1.68 16.94
N GLN A 186 -21.73 -0.69 16.10
CA GLN A 186 -22.38 0.54 16.52
C GLN A 186 -23.90 0.32 16.48
N VAL A 187 -24.52 0.31 17.66
CA VAL A 187 -25.98 0.31 17.78
C VAL A 187 -26.41 1.78 17.76
N GLU A 188 -27.20 2.17 16.76
CA GLU A 188 -27.76 3.52 16.68
C GLU A 188 -28.66 3.82 17.90
N THR A 189 -28.87 5.09 18.22
CA THR A 189 -29.77 5.53 19.30
C THR A 189 -31.20 5.04 19.04
N GLY A 190 -31.79 4.35 20.03
CA GLY A 190 -33.14 3.76 19.93
C GLY A 190 -34.13 4.37 20.92
N ALA A 191 -35.43 4.19 20.65
CA ALA A 191 -36.50 4.62 21.55
C ALA A 191 -36.68 3.64 22.73
N GLU A 192 -37.28 4.11 23.82
CA GLU A 192 -37.53 3.29 25.00
C GLU A 192 -38.47 2.13 24.64
N GLY A 193 -38.02 0.88 24.86
CA GLY A 193 -38.74 -0.34 24.50
C GLY A 193 -38.45 -0.91 23.11
N GLU A 194 -37.59 -0.28 22.31
CA GLU A 194 -37.18 -0.78 20.99
C GLU A 194 -36.04 -1.81 21.11
N GLY A 195 -36.32 -3.07 20.77
CA GLY A 195 -35.27 -4.11 20.70
C GLY A 195 -34.45 -3.97 19.42
N ARG A 196 -33.11 -3.87 19.54
CA ARG A 196 -32.20 -3.86 18.39
C ARG A 196 -31.19 -4.98 18.50
N SER A 197 -30.92 -5.63 17.36
CA SER A 197 -29.91 -6.67 17.22
C SER A 197 -28.93 -6.29 16.12
N VAL A 198 -27.64 -6.54 16.36
CA VAL A 198 -26.60 -6.43 15.33
C VAL A 198 -26.02 -7.81 15.10
N GLU A 199 -26.04 -8.26 13.85
CA GLU A 199 -25.39 -9.51 13.47
C GLU A 199 -23.87 -9.32 13.44
N VAL A 200 -23.16 -10.23 14.09
CA VAL A 200 -21.70 -10.30 14.08
C VAL A 200 -21.26 -11.67 13.59
N GLN A 201 -20.28 -11.71 12.71
CA GLN A 201 -19.66 -12.95 12.25
C GLN A 201 -18.53 -13.33 13.19
N VAL A 202 -18.56 -14.56 13.70
CA VAL A 202 -17.49 -15.10 14.54
C VAL A 202 -16.73 -16.13 13.74
N ALA A 203 -15.43 -15.88 13.52
CA ALA A 203 -14.53 -16.82 12.87
C ALA A 203 -13.64 -17.48 13.92
N ASN A 204 -13.63 -18.81 13.93
CA ASN A 204 -12.75 -19.63 14.76
C ASN A 204 -11.56 -20.11 13.91
N TRP A 205 -10.34 -19.88 14.40
CA TRP A 205 -9.08 -20.19 13.74
C TRP A 205 -8.29 -21.31 14.44
N THR A 206 -8.93 -22.06 15.34
CA THR A 206 -8.35 -23.26 15.97
C THR A 206 -8.37 -24.49 15.07
#